data_AF-A0A832QCY8-F1
#
_entry.id   AF-A0A832QCY8-F1
#
_cell.length_a   1.000
_cell.length_b   1.000
_cell.length_c   1.000
_cell.angle_alpha   90.00
_cell.angle_beta   90.00
_cell.angle_gamma   90.00
#
_symmetry.space_group_name_H-M   'P 1'
#
loop_
_entity.id
_entity.type
_entity.pdbx_description
1 polymer ?
#
loop_
_entity_poly.entity_id
_entity_poly.type
_entity_poly.pdbx_seq_one_letter_code
_entity_poly.pdbx_strand_id
1 'polypeptide(L)'
;IYGDEKSKSLAEVVQKSFQKHLNSPRDIQFNNNYYLMQNVNMPTIIIEAGFLTNPDERYLLQQKSYQERIAKAIVIALKEYFTKR
;
A
#
# COMPACT_ATOMS: atom_id res chain seq x y z
N ILE A 1 -5.03 3.34 -1.22
CA ILE A 1 -6.24 4.16 -0.96
C ILE A 1 -6.11 4.82 0.42
N TYR A 2 -6.47 6.09 0.54
CA TYR A 2 -6.48 6.84 1.81
C TYR A 2 -7.84 7.55 2.01
N GLY A 3 -8.21 7.79 3.28
CA GLY A 3 -9.49 8.38 3.66
C GLY A 3 -9.45 9.84 4.12
N ASP A 4 -8.27 10.36 4.51
CA ASP A 4 -8.09 11.72 5.01
C ASP A 4 -6.66 12.25 4.75
N GLU A 5 -6.44 13.55 5.01
CA GLU A 5 -5.13 14.20 4.81
C GLU A 5 -4.03 13.61 5.71
N LYS A 6 -4.36 13.14 6.92
CA LYS A 6 -3.40 12.50 7.83
C LYS A 6 -2.87 11.17 7.26
N SER A 7 -3.73 10.44 6.55
CA SER A 7 -3.43 9.15 5.93
C SER A 7 -2.76 9.30 4.56
N LYS A 8 -2.91 10.45 3.91
CA LYS A 8 -2.30 10.73 2.60
C LYS A 8 -0.78 10.58 2.63
N SER A 9 -0.11 11.13 3.63
CA SER A 9 1.36 11.00 3.79
C SER A 9 1.81 9.53 3.91
N LEU A 10 1.06 8.71 4.65
CA LEU A 10 1.33 7.27 4.76
C LEU A 10 1.13 6.57 3.40
N ALA A 11 0.05 6.90 2.68
CA ALA A 11 -0.22 6.33 1.37
C ALA A 11 0.87 6.68 0.35
N GLU A 12 1.34 7.93 0.33
CA GLU A 12 2.40 8.38 -0.57
C GLU A 12 3.72 7.64 -0.33
N VAL A 13 4.12 7.50 0.94
CA VAL A 13 5.37 6.81 1.29
C VAL A 13 5.30 5.32 0.91
N VAL A 14 4.18 4.66 1.20
CA VAL A 14 3.98 3.25 0.82
C VAL A 14 3.95 3.09 -0.70
N GLN A 15 3.25 3.96 -1.43
CA GLN A 15 3.18 3.86 -2.88
C GLN A 15 4.54 4.11 -3.55
N LYS A 16 5.33 5.08 -3.06
CA LYS A 16 6.71 5.29 -3.55
C LYS A 16 7.59 4.06 -3.33
N SER A 17 7.47 3.40 -2.19
CA SER A 17 8.17 2.13 -1.93
C SER A 17 7.75 1.04 -2.93
N PHE A 18 6.45 0.92 -3.21
CA PHE A 18 5.92 -0.06 -4.16
C PHE A 18 6.37 0.22 -5.60
N GLN A 19 6.36 1.47 -6.03
CA GLN A 19 6.91 1.89 -7.32
C GLN A 19 8.39 1.51 -7.45
N LYS A 20 9.19 1.75 -6.40
CA LYS A 20 10.64 1.47 -6.39
C LYS A 20 10.98 -0.03 -6.34
N HIS A 21 10.25 -0.83 -5.56
CA HIS A 21 10.65 -2.21 -5.25
C HIS A 21 9.83 -3.28 -5.98
N LEU A 22 8.64 -2.93 -6.46
CA LEU A 22 7.70 -3.83 -7.13
C LEU A 22 7.33 -3.37 -8.54
N ASN A 23 7.84 -2.22 -9.00
CA ASN A 23 7.46 -1.58 -10.27
C ASN A 23 5.94 -1.39 -10.39
N SER A 24 5.27 -1.06 -9.27
CA SER A 24 3.83 -0.82 -9.28
C SER A 24 3.49 0.37 -10.17
N PRO A 25 2.60 0.23 -11.17
CA PRO A 25 2.19 1.33 -12.03
C PRO A 25 1.07 2.18 -11.42
N ARG A 26 0.62 1.86 -10.20
CA ARG A 26 -0.55 2.50 -9.59
C ARG A 26 -0.19 3.86 -8.98
N ASP A 27 -1.22 4.68 -8.86
CA ASP A 27 -1.22 5.90 -8.07
C ASP A 27 -2.04 5.74 -6.79
N ILE A 28 -1.80 6.61 -5.81
CA ILE A 28 -2.65 6.71 -4.64
C ILE A 28 -4.03 7.23 -5.03
N GLN A 29 -5.07 6.77 -4.33
CA GLN A 29 -6.44 7.20 -4.56
C GLN A 29 -7.09 7.62 -3.24
N PHE A 30 -7.86 8.71 -3.28
CA PHE A 30 -8.70 9.15 -2.18
C PHE A 30 -10.05 8.42 -2.25
N ASN A 31 -10.43 7.77 -1.15
CA ASN A 31 -11.77 7.20 -0.99
C ASN A 31 -12.06 6.98 0.51
N ASN A 32 -12.99 7.77 1.05
CA ASN A 32 -13.41 7.69 2.46
C ASN A 32 -14.73 6.91 2.65
N ASN A 33 -15.17 6.13 1.66
CA ASN A 33 -16.41 5.34 1.77
C ASN A 33 -16.20 3.97 2.43
N TYR A 34 -14.94 3.59 2.70
CA TYR A 34 -14.62 2.34 3.39
C TYR A 34 -14.86 2.47 4.88
N TYR A 35 -15.50 1.45 5.48
CA TYR A 35 -15.80 1.40 6.92
C TYR A 35 -14.56 1.70 7.79
N LEU A 36 -13.41 1.12 7.46
CA LEU A 36 -12.15 1.35 8.20
C LEU A 36 -11.71 2.82 8.17
N MET A 37 -11.92 3.53 7.07
CA MET A 37 -11.51 4.94 6.93
C MET A 37 -12.39 5.88 7.78
N GLN A 38 -13.65 5.50 8.00
CA GLN A 38 -14.60 6.31 8.77
C GLN A 38 -14.55 6.05 10.28
N ASN A 39 -14.05 4.88 10.70
CA ASN A 39 -14.17 4.43 12.10
C ASN A 39 -12.82 4.31 12.83
N VAL A 40 -11.69 4.56 12.16
CA VAL A 40 -10.36 4.47 12.76
C VAL A 40 -9.75 5.86 12.94
N ASN A 41 -9.33 6.19 14.17
CA ASN A 41 -8.84 7.52 14.56
C ASN A 41 -7.31 7.71 14.36
N MET A 42 -6.67 6.85 13.56
CA MET A 42 -5.23 6.91 13.27
C MET A 42 -4.99 6.81 11.75
N PRO A 43 -3.83 7.28 11.22
CA PRO A 43 -3.53 7.19 9.80
C PRO A 43 -3.73 5.76 9.28
N THR A 44 -4.62 5.59 8.29
CA THR A 44 -5.08 4.28 7.81
C THR A 44 -5.10 4.27 6.28
N ILE A 45 -4.58 3.20 5.68
CA ILE A 45 -4.57 3.01 4.22
C ILE A 45 -5.04 1.60 3.85
N ILE A 46 -5.61 1.45 2.66
CA ILE A 46 -5.83 0.14 2.03
C ILE A 46 -4.81 -0.01 0.90
N ILE A 47 -4.09 -1.14 0.92
CA ILE A 47 -3.11 -1.51 -0.10
C ILE A 47 -3.73 -2.56 -1.02
N GLU A 48 -3.78 -2.26 -2.31
CA GLU A 48 -4.13 -3.24 -3.35
C GLU A 48 -2.84 -3.80 -3.94
N ALA A 49 -2.47 -5.02 -3.52
CA ALA A 49 -1.20 -5.63 -3.90
C ALA A 49 -1.16 -6.17 -5.34
N GLY A 50 -2.33 -6.37 -5.97
CA GLY A 50 -2.48 -6.90 -7.33
C GLY A 50 -3.92 -7.32 -7.62
N PHE A 51 -4.23 -7.64 -8.87
CA PHE A 51 -5.51 -8.14 -9.33
C PHE A 51 -5.52 -9.68 -9.36
N LEU A 52 -6.33 -10.29 -8.51
CA LEU A 52 -6.56 -11.74 -8.59
C LEU A 52 -7.24 -12.14 -9.90
N THR A 53 -8.03 -11.28 -10.52
CA THR A 53 -8.69 -11.58 -11.80
C THR A 53 -7.74 -11.59 -12.99
N ASN A 54 -6.55 -10.99 -12.86
CA ASN A 54 -5.49 -11.09 -13.85
C ASN A 54 -4.66 -12.37 -13.59
N PRO A 55 -4.56 -13.32 -14.54
CA PRO A 55 -3.84 -14.58 -14.33
C PRO A 55 -2.35 -14.39 -13.98
N ASP A 56 -1.67 -13.44 -14.60
CA ASP A 56 -0.24 -13.18 -14.37
C ASP A 56 0.00 -12.59 -12.98
N GLU A 57 -0.81 -11.60 -12.59
CA GLU A 57 -0.74 -11.02 -11.24
C GLU A 57 -1.14 -12.04 -10.17
N ARG A 58 -2.18 -12.85 -10.41
CA ARG A 58 -2.56 -13.95 -9.51
C ARG A 58 -1.41 -14.93 -9.31
N TYR A 59 -0.76 -15.36 -10.40
CA TYR A 59 0.38 -16.27 -10.33
C TYR A 59 1.49 -15.69 -9.45
N LEU A 60 1.83 -14.41 -9.63
CA LEU A 60 2.82 -13.72 -8.80
C LEU A 60 2.37 -13.62 -7.34
N LEU A 61 1.13 -13.24 -7.07
CA LEU A 61 0.58 -13.10 -5.72
C LEU A 61 0.59 -14.42 -4.93
N GLN A 62 0.61 -15.57 -5.61
CA GLN A 62 0.74 -16.89 -4.99
C GLN A 62 2.20 -17.26 -4.67
N GLN A 63 3.18 -16.59 -5.26
CA GLN A 63 4.59 -16.89 -5.01
C GLN A 63 5.04 -16.32 -3.66
N LYS A 64 5.58 -17.18 -2.80
CA LYS A 64 6.15 -16.77 -1.51
C LYS A 64 7.22 -15.69 -1.67
N SER A 65 8.07 -15.80 -2.69
CA SER A 65 9.10 -14.80 -2.98
C SER A 65 8.53 -13.43 -3.32
N TYR A 66 7.40 -13.36 -4.02
CA TYR A 66 6.74 -12.10 -4.34
C TYR A 66 6.02 -11.52 -3.12
N GLN A 67 5.34 -12.34 -2.33
CA GLN A 67 4.75 -11.93 -1.05
C GLN A 67 5.81 -11.36 -0.10
N GLU A 68 6.99 -11.97 -0.02
CA GLU A 68 8.12 -11.46 0.76
C GLU A 68 8.61 -10.11 0.24
N ARG A 69 8.63 -9.89 -1.08
CA ARG A 69 8.97 -8.58 -1.66
C ARG A 69 7.94 -7.52 -1.29
N ILE A 70 6.64 -7.85 -1.33
CA ILE A 70 5.56 -6.94 -0.89
C ILE A 70 5.76 -6.59 0.59
N ALA A 71 5.92 -7.59 1.45
CA ALA A 71 6.13 -7.37 2.89
C ALA A 71 7.36 -6.49 3.17
N LYS A 72 8.49 -6.75 2.49
CA LYS A 72 9.70 -5.91 2.59
C LYS A 72 9.45 -4.47 2.15
N ALA A 73 8.74 -4.25 1.04
CA ALA A 73 8.40 -2.92 0.57
C ALA A 73 7.53 -2.15 1.59
N ILE A 74 6.57 -2.83 2.23
CA ILE A 74 5.76 -2.25 3.31
C ILE A 74 6.64 -1.87 4.51
N VAL A 75 7.52 -2.78 4.95
CA VAL A 75 8.41 -2.52 6.10
C VAL A 75 9.34 -1.33 5.83
N ILE A 76 9.91 -1.24 4.64
CA ILE A 76 10.77 -0.11 4.23
C ILE A 76 9.98 1.21 4.32
N ALA A 77 8.77 1.23 3.76
CA ALA A 77 7.91 2.41 3.77
C ALA A 77 7.52 2.83 5.20
N LEU A 78 7.16 1.87 6.06
CA LEU A 78 6.80 2.17 7.45
C LEU A 78 7.99 2.72 8.23
N LYS A 79 9.19 2.15 8.05
CA LYS A 79 10.42 2.71 8.65
C LYS A 79 10.62 4.16 8.22
N GLU A 80 10.50 4.46 6.93
CA GLU A 80 10.61 5.84 6.42
C GLU A 80 9.54 6.75 7.04
N TYR A 81 8.28 6.32 7.05
CA TYR A 81 7.15 7.10 7.59
C TYR A 81 7.34 7.46 9.06
N PHE A 82 7.81 6.52 9.88
CA PHE A 82 8.03 6.74 11.31
C PHE A 82 9.34 7.48 11.63
N THR A 83 10.33 7.47 10.72
CA THR A 83 11.60 8.19 10.91
C THR A 83 11.52 9.66 10.49
N LYS A 84 10.59 10.01 9.59
CA LYS A 84 10.35 11.39 9.14
C LYS A 84 9.49 12.23 10.12
N ARG A 85 9.23 11.71 11.32
CA ARG A 85 8.46 12.40 12.37
C ARG A 85 9.38 13.04 13.39
#